data_AF-A0A1F7NQD6-F1
#
_entry.id   AF-A0A1F7NQD6-F1
#
_cell.length_a   1.000
_cell.length_b   1.000
_cell.length_c   1.000
_cell.angle_alpha   90.00
_cell.angle_beta   90.00
_cell.angle_gamma   90.00
#
_symmetry.space_group_name_H-M   'P 1'
#
loop_
_entity.id
_entity.type
_entity.pdbx_description
1 polymer ?
#
loop_
_entity_poly.entity_id
_entity_poly.type
_entity_poly.pdbx_seq_one_letter_code
_entity_poly.pdbx_strand_id
1 'polypeptide(L)'
;MAKEAAKQCGRGVIPTVDPPRPLQEFADAAPAADLRLCLWEGERRGLSEILDAARGPVASALLVVGPEGGLAAGEVETLVGRGFTSAGLGPRILRTETAGPVGVALLQSRFGDVGAPRP
;
A
#
# COMPACT_ATOMS: atom_id res chain seq x y z
N MET A 1 -0.94 17.24 10.48
CA MET A 1 -1.26 15.87 10.88
C MET A 1 -0.04 14.96 10.96
N ALA A 2 0.72 14.72 9.88
CA ALA A 2 1.88 13.80 9.89
C ALA A 2 2.93 14.08 10.99
N LYS A 3 3.32 15.35 11.18
CA LYS A 3 4.25 15.78 12.24
C LYS A 3 3.74 15.46 13.65
N GLU A 4 2.47 15.75 13.94
CA GLU A 4 1.90 15.52 15.26
C GLU A 4 1.68 14.03 15.53
N ALA A 5 1.30 13.25 14.49
CA ALA A 5 1.24 11.79 14.60
C ALA A 5 2.62 11.18 14.88
N ALA A 6 3.67 11.61 14.17
CA ALA A 6 5.04 11.16 14.40
C ALA A 6 5.52 11.44 15.84
N LYS A 7 5.21 12.62 16.38
CA LYS A 7 5.48 12.94 17.78
C LYS A 7 4.73 12.02 18.75
N GLN A 8 3.43 11.84 18.55
CA GLN A 8 2.58 11.04 19.44
C GLN A 8 2.97 9.55 19.46
N CYS A 9 3.43 9.00 18.33
CA CYS A 9 3.88 7.61 18.27
C CYS A 9 5.39 7.43 18.53
N GLY A 10 6.11 8.50 18.92
CA GLY A 10 7.55 8.42 19.23
C GLY A 10 8.45 8.15 18.03
N ARG A 11 7.99 8.41 16.80
CA ARG A 11 8.76 8.17 15.58
C ARG A 11 9.76 9.31 15.34
N GLY A 12 11.05 8.98 15.27
CA GLY A 12 12.14 9.94 15.02
C GLY A 12 12.19 10.50 13.59
N VAL A 13 11.41 9.93 12.66
CA VAL A 13 11.34 10.35 11.26
C VAL A 13 9.91 10.76 10.92
N ILE A 14 9.72 12.00 10.48
CA ILE A 14 8.43 12.51 10.01
C ILE A 14 8.22 12.07 8.56
N PRO A 15 7.13 11.37 8.22
CA PRO A 15 6.82 11.03 6.82
C PRO A 15 6.61 12.28 5.96
N THR A 16 7.20 12.29 4.77
CA THR A 16 6.96 13.33 3.76
C THR A 16 5.55 13.21 3.19
N VAL A 17 4.89 14.34 2.97
CA VAL A 17 3.59 14.42 2.28
C VAL A 17 3.80 15.27 1.03
N ASP A 18 3.81 14.61 -0.13
CA ASP A 18 3.98 15.27 -1.42
C ASP A 18 2.70 16.02 -1.84
N PRO A 19 2.79 17.03 -2.72
CA PRO A 19 1.62 17.66 -3.31
C PRO A 19 0.79 16.65 -4.13
N PRO A 20 -0.53 16.85 -4.24
CA PRO A 20 -1.38 15.97 -5.05
C PRO A 20 -0.94 16.02 -6.52
N ARG A 21 -0.97 14.87 -7.18
CA ARG A 21 -0.66 14.71 -8.60
C ARG A 21 -1.61 13.69 -9.24
N PRO A 22 -1.84 13.78 -10.56
CA PRO A 22 -2.60 12.76 -11.29
C PRO A 22 -2.01 11.35 -11.09
N LEU A 23 -2.87 10.34 -11.01
CA LEU A 23 -2.46 8.94 -10.81
C LEU A 23 -1.44 8.49 -11.85
N GLN A 24 -1.63 8.89 -13.10
CA GLN A 24 -0.77 8.51 -14.20
C GLN A 24 0.64 9.10 -14.06
N GLU A 25 0.75 10.37 -13.71
CA GLU A 25 2.04 11.01 -13.41
C GLU A 25 2.72 10.36 -12.21
N PHE A 26 1.96 9.99 -11.17
CA PHE A 26 2.50 9.21 -10.07
C PHE A 26 3.04 7.85 -10.55
N ALA A 27 2.26 7.09 -11.33
CA ALA A 27 2.64 5.76 -11.75
C ALA A 27 3.89 5.75 -12.65
N ASP A 28 4.01 6.75 -13.53
CA ASP A 28 5.15 6.91 -14.43
C ASP A 28 6.43 7.34 -13.67
N ALA A 29 6.28 8.16 -12.63
CA ALA A 29 7.40 8.67 -11.81
C ALA A 29 7.66 7.87 -10.53
N ALA A 30 6.87 6.82 -10.25
CA ALA A 30 6.96 6.09 -9.00
C ALA A 30 8.33 5.40 -8.89
N PRO A 31 9.00 5.48 -7.73
CA PRO A 31 10.31 4.87 -7.56
C PRO A 31 10.23 3.34 -7.71
N ALA A 32 11.38 2.73 -7.96
CA ALA A 32 11.52 1.28 -7.84
C ALA A 32 11.26 0.88 -6.38
N ALA A 33 10.55 -0.24 -6.21
CA ALA A 33 10.31 -0.86 -4.92
C ALA A 33 10.20 -2.38 -5.13
N ASP A 34 10.53 -3.16 -4.09
CA ASP A 34 10.46 -4.62 -4.15
C ASP A 34 9.02 -5.10 -4.33
N LEU A 35 8.06 -4.38 -3.76
CA LEU A 35 6.63 -4.56 -3.99
C LEU A 35 5.99 -3.27 -4.46
N ARG A 36 5.17 -3.37 -5.52
CA ARG A 36 4.31 -2.28 -6.01
C ARG A 36 2.90 -2.81 -6.05
N LEU A 37 2.02 -2.27 -5.23
CA LEU A 37 0.70 -2.82 -4.95
C LEU A 37 -0.38 -1.75 -5.17
N CYS A 38 -1.52 -2.15 -5.74
CA CYS A 38 -2.73 -1.35 -5.73
C CYS A 38 -3.89 -2.15 -5.12
N LEU A 39 -4.58 -1.54 -4.15
CA LEU A 39 -5.69 -2.19 -3.48
C LEU A 39 -6.96 -1.98 -4.29
N TRP A 40 -7.59 -3.08 -4.69
CA TRP A 40 -8.79 -3.04 -5.53
C TRP A 40 -9.82 -4.07 -5.08
N GLU A 41 -11.06 -3.62 -4.87
CA GLU A 41 -12.17 -4.49 -4.46
C GLU A 41 -12.61 -5.49 -5.53
N GLY A 42 -12.27 -5.22 -6.81
CA GLY A 42 -12.50 -6.14 -7.92
C GLY A 42 -11.50 -7.30 -8.01
N GLU A 43 -10.42 -7.26 -7.23
CA GLU A 43 -9.39 -8.29 -7.28
C GLU A 43 -9.77 -9.52 -6.43
N ARG A 44 -9.61 -10.71 -7.02
CA ARG A 44 -9.91 -11.99 -6.36
C ARG A 44 -8.75 -12.48 -5.52
N ARG A 45 -7.52 -12.17 -5.95
CA ARG A 45 -6.31 -12.55 -5.21
C ARG A 45 -6.16 -11.67 -3.98
N GLY A 46 -6.11 -12.30 -2.81
CA GLY A 46 -5.92 -11.58 -1.56
C GLY A 46 -4.50 -11.04 -1.42
N LEU A 47 -4.35 -9.91 -0.72
CA LEU A 47 -3.05 -9.32 -0.45
C LEU A 47 -2.10 -10.34 0.20
N SER A 48 -2.55 -11.11 1.20
CA SER A 48 -1.70 -12.12 1.87
C SER A 48 -1.11 -13.14 0.91
N GLU A 49 -1.88 -13.60 -0.09
CA GLU A 49 -1.38 -14.54 -1.11
C GLU A 49 -0.24 -13.92 -1.92
N ILE A 50 -0.36 -12.64 -2.28
CA ILE A 50 0.67 -11.90 -3.00
C ILE A 50 1.93 -11.74 -2.13
N LEU A 51 1.75 -11.42 -0.85
CA LEU A 51 2.87 -11.26 0.08
C LEU A 51 3.60 -12.58 0.35
N ASP A 52 2.88 -13.70 0.42
CA ASP A 52 3.48 -15.04 0.61
C ASP A 52 4.23 -15.52 -0.64
N ALA A 53 3.80 -15.09 -1.82
CA ALA A 53 4.47 -15.38 -3.08
C ALA A 53 5.73 -14.52 -3.32
N ALA A 54 5.91 -13.43 -2.56
CA ALA A 54 7.08 -12.57 -2.68
C ALA A 54 8.37 -13.35 -2.35
N ARG A 55 9.31 -13.41 -3.30
CA ARG A 55 10.59 -14.11 -3.14
C ARG A 55 11.69 -13.12 -2.78
N GLY A 56 12.53 -13.50 -1.82
CA GLY A 56 13.67 -12.70 -1.39
C GLY A 56 13.31 -11.66 -0.32
N PRO A 57 14.30 -10.88 0.13
CA PRO A 57 14.07 -9.82 1.11
C PRO A 57 13.25 -8.69 0.48
N VAL A 58 12.15 -8.33 1.14
CA VAL A 58 11.34 -7.15 0.80
C VAL A 58 11.73 -6.04 1.77
N ALA A 59 12.42 -5.01 1.27
CA ALA A 59 12.84 -3.85 2.06
C ALA A 59 12.01 -2.60 1.76
N SER A 60 11.29 -2.59 0.64
CA SER A 60 10.52 -1.44 0.17
C SER A 60 9.20 -1.86 -0.48
N ALA A 61 8.13 -1.11 -0.20
CA ALA A 61 6.83 -1.31 -0.80
C ALA A 61 6.17 0.02 -1.17
N LEU A 62 5.51 0.06 -2.33
CA LEU A 62 4.57 1.09 -2.72
C LEU A 62 3.16 0.53 -2.64
N LEU A 63 2.26 1.27 -1.98
CA LEU A 63 0.86 0.89 -1.80
C LEU A 63 -0.03 2.02 -2.30
N VAL A 64 -0.85 1.72 -3.32
CA VAL A 64 -1.88 2.63 -3.84
C VAL A 64 -3.23 2.24 -3.26
N VAL A 65 -3.94 3.25 -2.74
CA VAL A 65 -5.29 3.10 -2.18
C VAL A 65 -6.20 4.06 -2.94
N GLY A 66 -7.31 3.53 -3.47
CA GLY A 66 -8.30 4.34 -4.18
C GLY A 66 -9.11 5.27 -3.26
N PRO A 67 -9.85 6.23 -3.83
CA PRO A 67 -10.81 7.06 -3.11
C PRO A 67 -12.04 6.25 -2.64
N GLU A 68 -13.03 6.90 -2.04
CA GLU A 68 -14.22 6.26 -1.48
C GLU A 68 -15.01 5.40 -2.49
N GLY A 69 -14.91 5.75 -3.78
CA GLY A 69 -15.50 4.99 -4.88
C GLY A 69 -14.65 3.83 -5.40
N GLY A 70 -13.51 3.53 -4.76
CA GLY A 70 -12.54 2.55 -5.24
C GLY A 70 -11.70 3.06 -6.42
N LEU A 71 -10.82 2.19 -6.93
CA LEU A 71 -10.12 2.42 -8.19
C LEU A 71 -11.00 1.95 -9.35
N ALA A 72 -11.11 2.75 -10.40
CA ALA A 72 -11.73 2.32 -11.64
C ALA A 72 -10.88 1.24 -12.33
N ALA A 73 -11.50 0.36 -13.10
CA ALA A 73 -10.79 -0.70 -13.82
C ALA A 73 -9.64 -0.16 -14.69
N GLY A 74 -9.87 0.94 -15.41
CA GLY A 74 -8.83 1.59 -16.22
C GLY A 74 -7.65 2.17 -15.42
N GLU A 75 -7.89 2.58 -14.17
CA GLU A 75 -6.84 3.04 -13.25
C GLU A 75 -5.99 1.85 -12.77
N VAL A 76 -6.63 0.73 -12.46
CA VAL A 76 -5.95 -0.52 -12.11
C VAL A 76 -5.12 -1.03 -13.28
N GLU A 77 -5.69 -1.07 -14.49
CA GLU A 77 -4.95 -1.43 -15.72
C GLU A 77 -3.75 -0.51 -15.95
N THR A 78 -3.92 0.80 -15.73
CA THR A 78 -2.85 1.79 -15.82
C THR A 78 -1.71 1.43 -14.86
N LEU A 79 -2.02 1.17 -13.59
CA LEU A 79 -1.03 0.80 -12.57
C LEU A 79 -0.35 -0.53 -12.87
N VAL A 80 -1.12 -1.56 -13.24
CA VAL A 80 -0.59 -2.87 -13.61
C VAL A 80 0.35 -2.77 -14.81
N GLY A 81 0.02 -1.93 -15.80
CA GLY A 81 0.89 -1.61 -16.93
C GLY A 81 2.23 -0.94 -16.53
N ARG A 82 2.33 -0.34 -15.33
CA ARG A 82 3.59 0.16 -14.74
C ARG A 82 4.23 -0.83 -13.76
N GLY A 83 3.78 -2.08 -13.72
CA GLY A 83 4.35 -3.11 -12.86
C GLY A 83 3.85 -3.09 -11.42
N PHE A 84 2.69 -2.48 -11.16
CA PHE A 84 1.97 -2.73 -9.91
C PHE A 84 1.23 -4.07 -9.98
N THR A 85 0.99 -4.68 -8.82
CA THR A 85 0.15 -5.86 -8.66
C THR A 85 -1.13 -5.47 -7.96
N SER A 86 -2.28 -5.79 -8.54
CA SER A 86 -3.59 -5.61 -7.90
C SER A 86 -3.77 -6.62 -6.76
N ALA A 87 -4.38 -6.19 -5.66
CA ALA A 87 -4.64 -7.02 -4.49
C ALA A 87 -5.97 -6.67 -3.82
N GLY A 88 -6.73 -7.68 -3.42
CA GLY A 88 -7.93 -7.51 -2.58
C GLY A 88 -7.61 -7.57 -1.08
N LEU A 89 -8.38 -6.87 -0.25
CA LEU A 89 -8.29 -6.93 1.22
C LEU A 89 -9.32 -7.89 1.86
N GLY A 90 -9.76 -8.89 1.09
CA GLY A 90 -10.74 -9.88 1.50
C GLY A 90 -12.15 -9.58 0.97
N PRO A 91 -13.18 -10.29 1.46
CA PRO A 91 -14.51 -10.31 0.83
C PRO A 91 -15.36 -9.08 1.13
N ARG A 92 -14.89 -8.14 1.95
CA ARG A 92 -15.61 -6.92 2.32
C ARG A 92 -14.93 -5.73 1.69
N ILE A 93 -15.73 -4.83 1.13
CA ILE A 93 -15.24 -3.53 0.67
C ILE A 93 -14.87 -2.72 1.92
N LEU A 94 -13.59 -2.39 2.06
CA LEU A 94 -13.10 -1.50 3.10
C LEU A 94 -13.15 -0.06 2.60
N ARG A 95 -13.53 0.87 3.48
CA ARG A 95 -13.46 2.31 3.18
C ARG A 95 -12.00 2.74 3.02
N THR A 96 -11.77 3.79 2.24
CA THR A 96 -10.46 4.39 1.98
C THR A 96 -9.63 4.62 3.25
N GLU A 97 -10.29 5.19 4.26
CA GLU A 97 -9.72 5.47 5.59
C GLU A 97 -9.23 4.22 6.34
N THR A 98 -9.74 3.03 5.99
CA THR A 98 -9.41 1.75 6.60
C THR A 98 -8.46 0.92 5.73
N ALA A 99 -8.63 0.96 4.40
CA ALA A 99 -7.86 0.14 3.47
C ALA A 99 -6.36 0.45 3.53
N GLY A 100 -5.98 1.73 3.62
CA GLY A 100 -4.58 2.15 3.77
C GLY A 100 -3.92 1.62 5.05
N PRO A 101 -4.46 1.91 6.26
CA PRO A 101 -3.92 1.38 7.50
C PRO A 101 -3.86 -0.15 7.54
N VAL A 102 -4.87 -0.85 7.03
CA VAL A 102 -4.88 -2.32 6.97
C VAL A 102 -3.79 -2.84 6.04
N GLY A 103 -3.63 -2.25 4.84
CA GLY A 103 -2.58 -2.65 3.90
C GLY A 103 -1.18 -2.47 4.50
N VAL A 104 -0.92 -1.32 5.16
CA VAL A 104 0.34 -1.07 5.86
C VAL A 104 0.54 -2.04 7.02
N ALA A 105 -0.50 -2.34 7.80
CA ALA A 105 -0.40 -3.29 8.91
C ALA A 105 -0.07 -4.71 8.43
N LEU A 106 -0.65 -5.17 7.32
CA LEU A 106 -0.35 -6.48 6.73
C LEU A 106 1.08 -6.54 6.17
N LEU A 107 1.55 -5.47 5.52
CA LEU A 107 2.95 -5.36 5.08
C LEU A 107 3.91 -5.41 6.28
N GLN A 108 3.66 -4.62 7.33
CA GLN A 108 4.49 -4.59 8.53
C GLN A 108 4.43 -5.89 9.33
N SER A 109 3.28 -6.57 9.35
CA SER A 109 3.16 -7.88 10.00
C SER A 109 3.98 -8.96 9.28
N ARG A 110 4.18 -8.81 7.97
CA ARG A 110 4.86 -9.83 7.15
C ARG A 110 6.35 -9.57 6.96
N PHE A 111 6.74 -8.30 6.85
CA PHE A 111 8.11 -7.89 6.51
C PHE A 111 8.71 -6.87 7.48
N GLY A 112 7.91 -6.30 8.37
CA GLY A 112 8.32 -5.27 9.31
C GLY A 112 8.40 -5.77 10.76
N ASP A 113 8.10 -4.87 11.68
CA ASP A 113 8.25 -5.05 13.13
C ASP A 113 6.93 -5.27 13.88
N VAL A 114 5.78 -5.16 13.19
CA VAL A 114 4.48 -5.40 13.81
C VAL A 114 4.31 -6.88 14.14
N GLY A 115 4.11 -7.20 15.42
CA GLY A 115 4.01 -8.57 15.89
C GLY A 115 5.35 -9.24 16.22
N ALA A 116 6.48 -8.56 15.98
CA ALA A 116 7.79 -9.00 16.47
C ALA A 116 7.87 -8.88 18.01
N PRO A 117 8.65 -9.73 18.70
CA PRO A 117 8.90 -9.57 20.13
C PRO A 117 9.51 -8.19 20.40
N ARG A 118 9.10 -7.54 21.48
CA ARG A 118 9.77 -6.32 21.93
C ARG A 118 11.17 -6.69 22.45
N PRO A 119 12.21 -5.89 22.11
CA PRO A 119 13.53 -6.06 22.71
C PRO A 119 13.49 -5.85 24.23
#